data_AF-A0A1C3U5A3-F1
#
_entry.id   AF-A0A1C3U5A3-F1
#
_cell.length_a   1.000
_cell.length_b   1.000
_cell.length_c   1.000
_cell.angle_alpha   90.00
_cell.angle_beta   90.00
_cell.angle_gamma   90.00
#
_symmetry.space_group_name_H-M   'P 1'
#
loop_
_entity.id
_entity.type
_entity.pdbx_description
1 polymer ?
#
loop_
_entity_poly.entity_id
_entity_poly.type
_entity_poly.pdbx_seq_one_letter_code
_entity_poly.pdbx_strand_id
1 'polypeptide(L)'
;MLYADFLEELGKAGLSVRAFAELIGMNPNSLSNYARTGELPTHLALIAVLVAGLNQMGGDYRSVMSKVELAPKKPRGGARRGRFGGDRQTNLDLDI
;
A
#
# COMPACT_ATOMS: atom_id res chain seq x y z
N MET A 1 -6.42 -9.45 -9.43
CA MET A 1 -7.61 -9.35 -8.55
C MET A 1 -8.27 -8.02 -8.85
N LEU A 2 -9.59 -8.01 -9.09
CA LEU A 2 -10.31 -6.76 -9.28
C LEU A 2 -10.37 -6.02 -7.94
N TYR A 3 -10.43 -4.69 -8.00
CA TYR A 3 -10.54 -3.87 -6.81
C TYR A 3 -11.82 -4.18 -6.02
N ALA A 4 -12.91 -4.55 -6.72
CA ALA A 4 -14.15 -5.00 -6.08
C ALA A 4 -13.94 -6.28 -5.25
N ASP A 5 -13.32 -7.32 -5.82
CA ASP A 5 -13.00 -8.56 -5.11
C ASP A 5 -12.13 -8.30 -3.87
N PHE A 6 -11.19 -7.34 -3.97
CA PHE A 6 -10.39 -6.91 -2.83
C PHE A 6 -11.24 -6.33 -1.69
N LEU A 7 -12.27 -5.54 -1.99
CA LEU A 7 -13.19 -5.02 -0.97
C LEU A 7 -13.97 -6.15 -0.30
N GLU A 8 -14.36 -7.18 -1.04
CA GLU A 8 -15.01 -8.37 -0.48
C GLU A 8 -14.07 -9.13 0.46
N GLU A 9 -12.80 -9.32 0.09
CA GLU A 9 -11.79 -9.92 0.97
C GLU A 9 -11.59 -9.11 2.27
N LEU A 10 -11.54 -7.78 2.18
CA LEU A 10 -11.48 -6.95 3.38
C LEU A 10 -12.74 -7.10 4.25
N GLY A 11 -13.92 -7.20 3.63
CA GLY A 11 -15.18 -7.48 4.32
C GLY A 11 -15.14 -8.78 5.11
N LYS A 12 -14.59 -9.86 4.53
CA LYS A 12 -14.38 -11.16 5.21
C LYS A 12 -13.46 -11.06 6.44
N ALA A 13 -12.56 -10.08 6.45
CA ALA A 13 -11.65 -9.80 7.56
C ALA A 13 -12.16 -8.73 8.55
N GLY A 14 -13.34 -8.13 8.30
CA GLY A 14 -13.84 -6.99 9.07
C GLY A 14 -12.97 -5.74 8.95
N LEU A 15 -12.24 -5.59 7.85
CA LEU A 15 -11.32 -4.48 7.61
C LEU A 15 -11.92 -3.43 6.66
N SER A 16 -11.60 -2.17 6.93
CA SER A 16 -11.76 -1.11 5.95
C SER A 16 -10.49 -0.99 5.09
N VAL A 17 -10.59 -0.37 3.92
CA VAL A 17 -9.41 -0.04 3.08
C VAL A 17 -8.35 0.73 3.87
N ARG A 18 -8.80 1.67 4.73
CA ARG A 18 -7.91 2.44 5.59
C ARG A 18 -7.18 1.57 6.60
N ALA A 19 -7.89 0.70 7.30
CA ALA A 19 -7.29 -0.19 8.30
C ALA A 19 -6.32 -1.18 7.65
N PHE A 20 -6.63 -1.67 6.45
CA PHE A 20 -5.70 -2.48 5.66
C PHE A 20 -4.45 -1.70 5.26
N ALA A 21 -4.60 -0.43 4.83
CA ALA A 21 -3.47 0.45 4.51
C ALA A 21 -2.52 0.62 5.71
N GLU A 22 -3.10 0.87 6.89
CA GLU A 22 -2.35 1.04 8.14
C GLU A 22 -1.64 -0.27 8.52
N LEU A 23 -2.30 -1.42 8.39
CA LEU A 23 -1.72 -2.74 8.64
C LEU A 23 -0.47 -3.02 7.79
N ILE A 24 -0.44 -2.56 6.54
CA ILE A 24 0.69 -2.79 5.62
C ILE A 24 1.65 -1.60 5.50
N GLY A 25 1.47 -0.57 6.33
CA GLY A 25 2.31 0.64 6.30
C GLY A 25 2.21 1.44 5.00
N MET A 26 1.04 1.49 4.36
CA MET A 26 0.77 2.27 3.16
C MET A 26 -0.16 3.45 3.41
N ASN A 27 -0.02 4.49 2.59
CA ASN A 27 -0.99 5.58 2.57
C ASN A 27 -2.35 5.07 2.05
N PRO A 28 -3.47 5.26 2.76
CA PRO A 28 -4.80 4.86 2.31
C PRO A 28 -5.15 5.34 0.90
N ASN A 29 -4.72 6.55 0.52
CA ASN A 29 -5.00 7.10 -0.80
C ASN A 29 -4.28 6.31 -1.91
N SER A 30 -3.10 5.75 -1.63
CA SER A 30 -2.40 4.91 -2.60
C SER A 30 -3.19 3.64 -2.91
N LEU A 31 -3.94 3.11 -1.95
CA LEU A 31 -4.84 1.97 -2.17
C LEU A 31 -6.11 2.38 -2.89
N SER A 32 -6.78 3.44 -2.42
CA SER A 32 -8.03 3.92 -3.02
C SER A 32 -7.87 4.33 -4.48
N ASN A 33 -6.67 4.78 -4.89
CA ASN A 33 -6.38 5.12 -6.28
C ASN A 33 -6.53 3.94 -7.25
N TYR A 34 -6.39 2.69 -6.78
CA TYR A 34 -6.59 1.50 -7.61
C TYR A 34 -8.07 1.27 -7.95
N ALA A 35 -9.01 1.89 -7.22
CA ALA A 35 -10.43 1.85 -7.59
C ALA A 35 -10.69 2.43 -8.99
N ARG A 36 -9.90 3.43 -9.40
CA ARG A 36 -10.01 4.07 -10.72
C ARG A 36 -9.56 3.15 -11.86
N THR A 37 -8.52 2.35 -11.63
CA THR A 37 -8.02 1.38 -12.63
C THR A 37 -8.78 0.06 -12.57
N GLY A 38 -9.53 -0.20 -11.49
CA GLY A 38 -10.31 -1.42 -11.31
C GLY A 38 -9.46 -2.65 -10.94
N GLU A 39 -8.14 -2.54 -10.96
CA GLU A 39 -7.21 -3.64 -10.71
C GLU A 39 -6.28 -3.34 -9.54
N LEU A 40 -6.07 -4.35 -8.70
CA LEU A 40 -5.14 -4.29 -7.57
C LEU A 40 -3.80 -4.96 -7.94
N PRO A 41 -2.64 -4.38 -7.56
CA PRO A 41 -1.35 -5.05 -7.66
C PRO A 41 -1.33 -6.43 -6.99
N THR A 42 -0.70 -7.41 -7.64
CA THR A 42 -0.70 -8.82 -7.21
C THR A 42 -0.27 -9.03 -5.76
N HIS A 43 0.78 -8.35 -5.30
CA HIS A 43 1.28 -8.51 -3.94
C HIS A 43 0.28 -8.01 -2.87
N LEU A 44 -0.48 -6.95 -3.17
CA LEU A 44 -1.54 -6.46 -2.27
C LEU A 44 -2.72 -7.43 -2.23
N ALA A 45 -3.06 -8.03 -3.37
CA ALA A 45 -4.08 -9.07 -3.45
C ALA A 45 -3.70 -10.30 -2.62
N LEU A 46 -2.46 -10.77 -2.72
CA LEU A 46 -1.96 -11.90 -1.92
C LEU A 46 -2.06 -11.61 -0.41
N ILE A 47 -1.67 -10.41 0.03
CA ILE A 47 -1.76 -10.02 1.43
C ILE A 47 -3.22 -9.97 1.90
N ALA A 48 -4.13 -9.41 1.09
CA ALA A 48 -5.56 -9.35 1.43
C ALA A 48 -6.16 -10.76 1.60
N VAL A 49 -5.87 -11.68 0.68
CA VAL A 49 -6.33 -13.09 0.77
C VAL A 49 -5.77 -13.78 2.01
N LEU A 50 -4.49 -13.57 2.35
CA LEU A 50 -3.90 -14.17 3.55
C LEU A 50 -4.55 -13.64 4.83
N VAL A 51 -4.82 -12.33 4.90
CA VAL A 51 -5.49 -11.72 6.06
C VAL A 51 -6.91 -12.23 6.22
N ALA A 52 -7.68 -12.28 5.12
CA ALA A 52 -9.04 -12.81 5.12
C ALA A 52 -9.07 -14.31 5.49
N GLY A 53 -8.18 -15.10 4.90
CA GLY A 53 -8.06 -16.54 5.19
C GLY A 53 -7.70 -16.81 6.65
N LEU A 54 -6.73 -16.08 7.22
CA LEU A 54 -6.39 -16.20 8.65
C LEU A 54 -7.59 -15.88 9.54
N ASN A 55 -8.32 -14.80 9.25
CA ASN A 55 -9.51 -14.43 10.01
C ASN A 55 -10.61 -15.51 9.94
N GLN A 56 -10.86 -16.07 8.76
CA GLN A 56 -11.87 -17.13 8.57
C GLN A 56 -11.53 -18.43 9.27
N MET A 57 -10.24 -18.76 9.41
CA MET A 57 -9.79 -19.91 10.19
C MET A 57 -9.81 -19.65 11.71
N GLY A 58 -10.32 -18.50 12.16
CA GLY A 58 -10.35 -18.11 13.58
C GLY A 58 -9.01 -17.62 14.13
N GLY A 59 -8.04 -17.33 13.25
CA GLY A 59 -6.72 -16.83 13.62
C GLY A 59 -6.70 -15.32 13.84
N ASP A 60 -5.77 -14.86 14.68
CA ASP A 60 -5.52 -13.43 14.91
C ASP A 60 -4.41 -12.91 13.98
N TYR A 61 -4.81 -12.38 12.82
CA TYR A 61 -3.87 -11.79 11.87
C TYR A 61 -3.12 -10.57 12.44
N ARG A 62 -3.67 -9.87 13.45
CA ARG A 62 -3.01 -8.70 14.05
C ARG A 62 -1.81 -9.15 14.87
N SER A 63 -1.96 -10.19 15.68
CA SER A 63 -0.84 -10.78 16.42
C SER A 63 0.19 -11.44 15.51
N VAL A 64 -0.20 -11.99 14.37
CA VAL A 64 0.76 -12.57 13.41
C VAL A 64 1.58 -11.47 12.74
N MET A 65 0.92 -10.41 12.28
CA MET A 65 1.54 -9.30 11.55
C MET A 65 2.39 -8.38 12.44
N SER A 66 2.11 -8.32 13.76
CA SER A 66 2.89 -7.48 14.70
C SER A 66 4.37 -7.88 14.83
N LYS A 67 4.76 -9.06 14.31
CA LYS A 67 6.15 -9.50 14.21
C LYS A 67 6.98 -8.70 13.21
N VAL A 68 6.32 -7.93 12.34
CA VAL A 68 6.98 -7.08 11.34
C VAL A 68 6.94 -5.65 11.81
N GLU A 69 8.11 -5.04 11.98
CA GLU A 69 8.19 -3.60 12.24
C GLU A 69 7.83 -2.81 10.96
N LEU A 70 6.77 -2.01 11.03
CA LEU A 70 6.37 -1.14 9.93
C LEU A 70 7.25 0.11 9.92
N ALA A 71 8.22 0.15 9.02
CA ALA A 71 8.95 1.37 8.72
C ALA A 71 8.15 2.23 7.72
N PRO A 72 7.78 3.48 8.05
CA PRO A 72 7.09 4.35 7.11
C PRO A 72 7.95 4.59 5.87
N LYS A 73 7.37 4.38 4.68
CA LYS A 73 8.04 4.67 3.40
C LYS A 73 8.43 6.14 3.36
N LYS A 74 9.69 6.44 3.02
CA LYS A 74 10.14 7.82 2.79
C LYS A 74 9.20 8.53 1.81
N PRO A 75 8.70 9.73 2.13
CA PRO A 75 7.92 10.53 1.19
C PRO A 75 8.72 10.71 -0.11
N ARG A 76 8.13 10.36 -1.25
CA ARG A 76 8.76 10.57 -2.56
C ARG A 76 8.42 11.97 -3.05
N GLY A 77 9.41 12.70 -3.56
CA GLY A 77 9.17 13.98 -4.23
C GLY A 77 8.72 15.13 -3.32
N GLY A 78 8.90 15.02 -2.00
CA GLY A 78 8.68 16.13 -1.08
C GLY A 78 9.60 17.30 -1.43
N ALA A 79 9.05 18.34 -2.05
CA ALA A 79 9.72 19.60 -2.25
C ALA A 79 10.24 20.11 -0.89
N ARG A 80 11.53 20.47 -0.79
CA ARG A 80 11.98 21.28 0.35
C ARG A 80 11.18 22.59 0.34
N ARG A 81 10.89 23.18 1.50
CA ARG A 81 10.22 24.49 1.55
C ARG A 81 10.99 25.47 0.66
N GLY A 82 10.33 26.00 -0.38
CA GLY A 82 10.95 26.89 -1.38
C GLY A 82 11.68 26.21 -2.55
N ARG A 83 11.66 24.88 -2.69
CA ARG A 83 12.23 24.14 -3.84
C ARG A 83 11.29 23.03 -4.31
N PHE A 84 10.41 23.37 -5.25
CA PHE A 84 9.58 22.41 -5.99
C PHE A 84 10.35 21.88 -7.21
N GLY A 85 10.31 20.57 -7.45
CA GLY A 85 10.92 19.95 -8.63
C GLY A 85 12.39 19.49 -8.50
N GLY A 86 13.03 19.66 -7.35
CA GLY A 86 14.44 19.31 -7.15
C GLY A 86 15.41 20.40 -7.63
N ASP A 87 16.69 20.06 -7.79
CA ASP A 87 17.65 20.94 -8.47
C ASP A 87 17.38 20.94 -9.97
N ARG A 88 17.63 22.08 -10.64
CA ARG A 88 17.52 22.17 -12.10
C ARG A 88 18.48 21.15 -12.69
N GLN A 89 17.95 20.16 -13.41
CA GLN A 89 18.76 19.15 -14.07
C GLN A 89 19.68 19.86 -15.08
N THR A 90 20.98 19.79 -14.85
CA THR A 90 21.99 20.29 -15.79
C THR A 90 22.13 19.30 -16.94
N ASN A 91 22.57 19.78 -18.10
CA ASN A 91 22.92 18.87 -19.20
C ASN A 91 23.94 17.85 -18.68
N LEU A 92 23.70 16.58 -18.99
CA LEU A 92 24.65 15.51 -18.73
C LEU A 92 25.62 15.51 -19.92
N ASP A 93 26.73 16.22 -19.77
CA ASP A 93 27.83 16.14 -20.73
C ASP A 93 28.46 14.75 -20.56
N LEU A 94 28.07 13.83 -21.43
CA LEU A 94 28.75 12.55 -21.57
C LEU A 94 29.90 12.76 -22.55
N ASP A 95 31.14 12.77 -22.04
CA ASP A 95 32.33 12.64 -22.88
C ASP A 95 32.28 11.24 -23.53
N ILE A 96 32.02 11.19 -24.83
CA ILE A 96 32.09 9.98 -25.68
C ILE A 96 33.45 9.97 -26.37
#